data_AF-A0A956ML55-F1
#
_entry.id   AF-A0A956ML55-F1
#
_cell.length_a   1.000
_cell.length_b   1.000
_cell.length_c   1.000
_cell.angle_alpha   90.00
_cell.angle_beta   90.00
_cell.angle_gamma   90.00
#
_symmetry.space_group_name_H-M   'P 1'
#
loop_
_entity.id
_entity.type
_entity.pdbx_description
1 polymer ?
#
loop_
_entity_poly.entity_id
_entity_poly.type
_entity_poly.pdbx_seq_one_letter_code
_entity_poly.pdbx_strand_id
1 'polypeptide(L)'
;APTALAAITFGTYLASVFPGLNATLLASGLVLVFTAAHATTHRNSSLIQRTFTTLKVGLIAAFCVATWTLTPAPQTLDLVPDAQAFAEIGSAAFAVSLIYVSYAYTGWNAATYLTSELERPQRTLPWILGLGTGTVLVLYVALNHAFLFAA
;
A
#
# COMPACT_ATOMS: atom_id res chain seq x y z
N ALA A 1 -3.77 9.83 12.78
CA ALA A 1 -4.42 10.02 11.46
C ALA A 1 -4.42 8.75 10.60
N PRO A 2 -3.27 8.11 10.26
CA PRO A 2 -3.28 6.98 9.32
C PRO A 2 -3.98 5.71 9.83
N THR A 3 -3.94 5.44 11.14
CA THR A 3 -4.62 4.30 11.76
C THR A 3 -6.14 4.38 11.68
N ALA A 4 -6.72 5.56 11.95
CA ALA A 4 -8.16 5.78 11.85
C ALA A 4 -8.63 5.68 10.38
N LEU A 5 -7.87 6.22 9.44
CA LEU A 5 -8.19 6.11 8.02
C LEU A 5 -8.19 4.64 7.55
N ALA A 6 -7.15 3.87 7.91
CA ALA A 6 -7.09 2.44 7.58
C ALA A 6 -8.26 1.65 8.20
N ALA A 7 -8.66 1.97 9.43
CA ALA A 7 -9.80 1.34 10.09
C ALA A 7 -11.14 1.70 9.42
N ILE A 8 -11.32 2.96 9.01
CA ILE A 8 -12.49 3.39 8.23
C ILE A 8 -12.54 2.62 6.91
N THR A 9 -11.43 2.54 6.17
CA THR A 9 -11.35 1.77 4.91
C THR A 9 -11.67 0.30 5.12
N PHE A 10 -11.19 -0.32 6.20
CA PHE A 10 -11.56 -1.69 6.54
C PHE A 10 -13.08 -1.83 6.79
N GLY A 11 -13.65 -0.94 7.60
CA GLY A 11 -15.07 -0.98 7.93
C GLY A 11 -15.95 -0.80 6.69
N THR A 12 -15.58 0.11 5.79
CA THR A 12 -16.32 0.34 4.54
C THR A 12 -16.20 -0.83 3.56
N TYR A 13 -15.01 -1.40 3.37
CA TYR A 13 -14.81 -2.56 2.49
C TYR A 13 -15.45 -3.84 3.03
N LEU A 14 -15.48 -4.05 4.35
CA LEU A 14 -16.15 -5.22 4.89
C LEU A 14 -17.67 -5.08 4.80
N ALA A 15 -18.21 -3.87 5.03
CA ALA A 15 -19.63 -3.60 4.87
C ALA A 15 -20.12 -3.64 3.41
N SER A 16 -19.25 -3.39 2.43
CA SER A 16 -19.61 -3.55 1.01
C SER A 16 -19.75 -5.02 0.59
N VAL A 17 -19.02 -5.94 1.24
CA VAL A 17 -19.14 -7.39 1.02
C VAL A 17 -20.29 -7.99 1.81
N PHE A 18 -20.54 -7.51 3.04
CA PHE A 18 -21.61 -7.97 3.92
C PHE A 18 -22.59 -6.83 4.23
N PRO A 19 -23.60 -6.61 3.37
CA PRO A 19 -24.61 -5.57 3.58
C PRO A 19 -25.31 -5.74 4.93
N GLY A 20 -25.43 -4.65 5.69
CA GLY A 20 -26.06 -4.63 7.02
C GLY A 20 -25.09 -4.52 8.20
N LEU A 21 -23.78 -4.68 7.97
CA LEU A 21 -22.77 -4.36 8.99
C LEU A 21 -22.57 -2.84 9.12
N ASN A 22 -22.43 -2.36 10.36
CA ASN A 22 -22.12 -0.95 10.62
C ASN A 22 -20.61 -0.69 10.48
N ALA A 23 -20.23 0.05 9.44
CA ALA A 23 -18.83 0.37 9.13
C ALA A 23 -18.09 1.07 10.28
N THR A 24 -18.75 1.98 11.01
CA THR A 24 -18.15 2.69 12.14
C THR A 24 -17.84 1.75 13.30
N LEU A 25 -18.78 0.85 13.66
CA LEU A 25 -18.54 -0.14 14.71
C LEU A 25 -17.41 -1.11 14.34
N LEU A 26 -17.36 -1.55 13.07
CA LEU A 26 -16.27 -2.38 12.56
C LEU A 26 -14.91 -1.66 12.64
N ALA A 27 -14.84 -0.41 12.22
CA ALA A 27 -13.63 0.41 12.29
C ALA A 27 -13.17 0.60 13.74
N SER A 28 -14.07 0.98 14.65
CA SER A 28 -13.77 1.15 16.07
C SER A 28 -13.32 -0.17 16.72
N GLY A 29 -14.00 -1.27 16.43
CA GLY A 29 -13.64 -2.60 16.91
C GLY A 29 -12.25 -3.02 16.45
N LEU A 30 -11.91 -2.79 15.18
CA LEU A 30 -10.58 -3.08 14.64
C LEU A 30 -9.49 -2.32 15.41
N VAL A 31 -9.68 -1.02 15.64
CA VAL A 31 -8.71 -0.21 16.41
C VAL A 31 -8.52 -0.79 17.81
N LEU A 32 -9.61 -1.08 18.53
CA LEU A 32 -9.54 -1.63 19.89
C LEU A 32 -8.81 -2.98 19.92
N VAL A 33 -9.10 -3.88 18.98
CA VAL A 33 -8.44 -5.19 18.88
C VAL A 33 -6.95 -5.03 18.62
N PHE A 34 -6.56 -4.19 17.67
CA PHE A 34 -5.14 -3.97 17.37
C PHE A 34 -4.40 -3.26 18.49
N THR A 35 -5.03 -2.29 19.16
CA THR A 35 -4.46 -1.66 20.36
C THR A 35 -4.21 -2.69 21.46
N ALA A 36 -5.20 -3.56 21.75
CA ALA A 36 -5.05 -4.62 22.73
C ALA A 36 -3.93 -5.62 22.34
N ALA A 37 -3.87 -6.01 21.07
CA ALA A 37 -2.82 -6.90 20.57
C ALA A 37 -1.41 -6.29 20.69
N HIS A 38 -1.26 -5.02 20.32
CA HIS A 38 0.01 -4.29 20.37
C HIS A 38 0.46 -3.90 21.79
N ALA A 39 -0.47 -3.84 22.76
CA ALA A 39 -0.18 -3.58 24.17
C ALA A 39 0.49 -4.76 24.90
N THR A 40 0.72 -5.90 24.22
CA THR A 40 1.28 -7.11 24.85
C THR A 40 2.81 -7.07 24.91
N THR A 41 3.50 -7.67 23.94
CA THR A 41 4.98 -7.75 23.92
C THR A 41 5.52 -7.31 22.57
N HIS A 42 6.77 -6.82 22.57
CA HIS A 42 7.46 -6.39 21.35
C HIS A 42 7.56 -7.53 20.31
N ARG A 43 7.72 -8.78 20.78
CA ARG A 43 7.77 -9.97 19.93
C ARG A 43 6.42 -10.23 19.22
N ASN A 44 5.30 -10.10 19.93
CA ASN A 44 3.97 -10.27 19.35
C ASN A 44 3.69 -9.16 18.32
N SER A 45 4.00 -7.91 18.65
CA SER A 45 3.84 -6.78 17.73
C SER A 45 4.65 -6.97 16.44
N SER A 46 5.91 -7.39 16.55
CA SER A 46 6.77 -7.69 15.40
C SER A 46 6.22 -8.83 14.54
N LEU A 47 5.73 -9.91 15.17
CA LEU A 47 5.13 -11.04 14.47
C LEU A 47 3.88 -10.61 13.70
N ILE A 48 2.96 -9.90 14.34
CA ILE A 48 1.73 -9.38 13.70
C ILE A 48 2.10 -8.52 12.50
N GLN A 49 3.00 -7.55 12.67
CA GLN A 49 3.42 -6.65 11.60
C GLN A 49 4.07 -7.39 10.42
N ARG A 50 4.92 -8.38 10.70
CA ARG A 50 5.56 -9.20 9.66
C ARG A 50 4.53 -10.03 8.91
N THR A 51 3.62 -10.69 9.62
CA THR A 51 2.54 -11.48 9.01
C THR A 51 1.66 -10.63 8.11
N PHE A 52 1.17 -9.47 8.59
CA PHE A 52 0.36 -8.56 7.77
C PHE A 52 1.13 -8.03 6.56
N THR A 53 2.43 -7.80 6.70
CA THR A 53 3.27 -7.33 5.59
C THR A 53 3.49 -8.40 4.54
N THR A 54 3.77 -9.64 4.94
CA THR A 54 3.88 -10.76 4.02
C THR A 54 2.54 -11.04 3.34
N LEU A 55 1.44 -11.04 4.10
CA LEU A 55 0.11 -11.28 3.58
C LEU A 55 -0.28 -10.23 2.52
N LYS A 56 -0.14 -8.94 2.82
CA LYS A 56 -0.54 -7.88 1.86
C LYS A 56 0.31 -7.91 0.59
N VAL A 57 1.63 -8.16 0.69
CA VAL A 57 2.50 -8.31 -0.48
C VAL A 57 2.11 -9.54 -1.30
N GLY A 58 1.84 -10.67 -0.64
CA GLY A 58 1.37 -11.88 -1.31
C GLY A 58 0.03 -11.68 -2.02
N LEU A 59 -0.92 -10.98 -1.40
CA LEU A 59 -2.21 -10.65 -2.01
C LEU A 59 -2.07 -9.74 -3.23
N ILE A 60 -1.21 -8.71 -3.17
CA ILE A 60 -0.95 -7.84 -4.32
C ILE A 60 -0.33 -8.64 -5.47
N ALA A 61 0.68 -9.46 -5.18
CA ALA A 61 1.32 -10.29 -6.20
C ALA A 61 0.34 -11.30 -6.82
N ALA A 62 -0.46 -11.97 -5.98
CA ALA A 62 -1.49 -12.90 -6.44
C ALA A 62 -2.56 -12.20 -7.29
N PHE A 63 -2.97 -11.00 -6.89
CA PHE A 63 -3.91 -10.18 -7.67
C PHE A 63 -3.33 -9.85 -9.05
N CYS A 64 -2.10 -9.34 -9.14
CA CYS A 64 -1.47 -9.03 -10.43
C CYS A 64 -1.37 -10.26 -11.34
N VAL A 65 -0.94 -11.40 -10.80
CA VAL A 65 -0.85 -12.67 -11.56
C VAL A 65 -2.23 -13.14 -12.02
N ALA A 66 -3.23 -13.09 -11.15
CA ALA A 66 -4.59 -13.47 -11.49
C ALA A 66 -5.13 -12.57 -12.60
N THR A 67 -4.92 -11.26 -12.52
CA THR A 67 -5.35 -10.31 -13.55
C THR A 67 -4.68 -10.60 -14.90
N TRP A 68 -3.38 -10.87 -14.94
CA TRP A 68 -2.69 -11.17 -16.21
C TRP A 68 -3.06 -12.52 -16.83
N THR A 69 -3.51 -13.49 -16.02
CA THR A 69 -3.81 -14.85 -16.50
C THR A 69 -5.30 -15.10 -16.75
N LEU A 70 -6.18 -14.40 -16.05
CA LEU A 70 -7.62 -14.64 -16.07
C LEU A 70 -8.41 -13.58 -16.86
N THR A 71 -7.79 -12.48 -17.31
CA THR A 71 -8.46 -11.46 -18.12
C THR A 71 -8.65 -11.97 -19.55
N PRO A 72 -9.90 -12.22 -20.02
CA PRO A 72 -10.13 -12.86 -21.32
C PRO A 72 -9.82 -11.94 -22.52
N ALA A 73 -9.99 -10.64 -22.35
CA ALA A 73 -9.80 -9.64 -23.38
C ALA A 73 -9.02 -8.44 -22.79
N PRO A 74 -7.69 -8.54 -22.71
CA PRO A 74 -6.88 -7.48 -22.15
C PRO A 74 -6.80 -6.26 -23.06
N GLN A 75 -6.69 -5.08 -22.46
CA GLN A 75 -6.49 -3.85 -23.20
C GLN A 75 -5.10 -3.78 -23.82
N THR A 76 -5.03 -3.22 -25.02
CA THR A 76 -3.76 -2.88 -25.65
C THR A 76 -3.25 -1.58 -25.03
N LEU A 77 -2.14 -1.64 -24.29
CA LEU A 77 -1.56 -0.48 -23.64
C LEU A 77 -0.52 0.16 -24.55
N ASP A 78 -0.75 1.41 -24.95
CA ASP A 78 0.30 2.25 -25.51
C ASP A 78 1.00 3.01 -24.38
N LEU A 79 2.26 2.66 -24.15
CA LEU A 79 3.08 3.26 -23.09
C LEU A 79 3.93 4.42 -23.60
N VAL A 80 3.85 4.73 -24.90
CA VAL A 80 4.58 5.85 -25.49
C VAL A 80 3.78 7.13 -25.24
N PRO A 81 4.32 8.09 -24.46
CA PRO A 81 3.63 9.35 -24.22
C PRO A 81 3.54 10.17 -25.50
N ASP A 82 2.34 10.64 -25.82
CA ASP A 82 2.09 11.58 -26.91
C ASP A 82 2.23 13.04 -26.43
N ALA A 83 2.05 13.98 -27.35
CA ALA A 83 2.16 15.42 -27.03
C ALA A 83 1.13 15.86 -25.98
N GLN A 84 -0.04 15.21 -25.93
CA GLN A 84 -1.07 15.50 -24.94
C GLN A 84 -0.64 15.03 -23.56
N ALA A 85 -0.04 13.84 -23.42
CA ALA A 85 0.51 13.34 -22.17
C ALA A 85 1.56 14.30 -21.57
N PHE A 86 2.39 14.94 -22.41
CA PHE A 86 3.34 15.96 -21.93
C PHE A 86 2.65 17.25 -21.46
N ALA A 87 1.57 17.67 -22.12
CA ALA A 87 0.80 18.84 -21.69
C ALA A 87 0.13 18.61 -20.32
N GLU A 88 -0.30 17.37 -20.03
CA GLU A 88 -0.93 17.01 -18.76
C GLU A 88 -0.01 17.19 -17.54
N ILE A 89 1.32 17.13 -17.71
CA ILE A 89 2.29 17.33 -16.62
C ILE A 89 2.11 18.70 -15.94
N GLY A 90 1.73 19.73 -16.72
CA GLY A 90 1.48 21.08 -16.22
C GLY A 90 0.08 21.28 -15.62
N SER A 91 -0.78 20.26 -15.66
CA SER A 91 -2.17 20.38 -15.23
C SER A 91 -2.32 20.31 -13.70
N ALA A 92 -3.41 20.88 -13.19
CA ALA A 92 -3.79 20.72 -11.79
C ALA A 92 -4.11 19.26 -11.43
N ALA A 93 -4.66 18.48 -12.37
CA ALA A 93 -4.99 17.07 -12.17
C ALA A 93 -3.73 16.22 -11.95
N PHE A 94 -2.65 16.51 -12.68
CA PHE A 94 -1.36 15.86 -12.48
C PHE A 94 -0.76 16.22 -11.11
N ALA A 95 -0.82 17.50 -10.71
CA ALA A 95 -0.38 17.93 -9.39
C ALA A 95 -1.14 17.23 -8.25
N VAL A 96 -2.46 17.08 -8.38
CA VAL A 96 -3.28 16.32 -7.40
C VAL A 96 -2.89 14.84 -7.39
N SER A 97 -2.63 14.24 -8.55
CA SER A 97 -2.15 12.85 -8.65
C SER A 97 -0.83 12.64 -7.91
N LEU A 98 0.10 13.61 -7.98
CA LEU A 98 1.37 13.56 -7.25
C LEU A 98 1.17 13.58 -5.72
N ILE A 99 0.12 14.21 -5.20
CA ILE A 99 -0.23 14.15 -3.77
C ILE A 99 -0.58 12.72 -3.38
N TYR A 100 -1.43 12.04 -4.16
CA TYR A 100 -1.82 10.66 -3.89
C TYR A 100 -0.66 9.68 -4.04
N VAL A 101 0.19 9.87 -5.06
CA VAL A 101 1.43 9.08 -5.22
C VAL A 101 2.35 9.29 -4.01
N SER A 102 2.60 10.54 -3.62
CA SER A 102 3.44 10.85 -2.45
C SER A 102 2.88 10.21 -1.17
N TYR A 103 1.55 10.26 -1.00
CA TYR A 103 0.87 9.61 0.13
C TYR A 103 1.04 8.09 0.11
N ALA A 104 0.95 7.45 -1.06
CA ALA A 104 1.11 6.00 -1.21
C ALA A 104 2.53 5.50 -0.87
N TYR A 105 3.55 6.34 -1.06
CA TYR A 105 4.95 6.07 -0.67
C TYR A 105 5.32 6.57 0.74
N THR A 106 4.34 7.03 1.53
CA THR A 106 4.60 7.32 2.94
C THR A 106 4.98 6.03 3.69
N GLY A 107 5.82 6.15 4.71
CA GLY A 107 6.28 5.02 5.53
C GLY A 107 7.79 4.88 5.61
N TRP A 108 8.55 5.54 4.74
CA TRP A 108 10.02 5.60 4.82
C TRP A 108 10.54 6.18 6.16
N ASN A 109 9.76 7.06 6.79
CA ASN A 109 10.04 7.62 8.12
C ASN A 109 10.12 6.54 9.22
N ALA A 110 9.46 5.39 9.05
CA ALA A 110 9.53 4.31 10.06
C ALA A 110 10.96 3.76 10.19
N ALA A 111 11.70 3.68 9.07
CA ALA A 111 13.09 3.24 9.08
C ALA A 111 14.00 4.25 9.79
N THR A 112 13.70 5.55 9.72
CA THR A 112 14.50 6.57 10.41
C THR A 112 14.28 6.53 11.92
N TYR A 113 13.07 6.22 12.40
CA TYR A 113 12.78 6.05 13.83
C TYR A 113 13.54 4.88 14.46
N LEU A 114 13.77 3.81 13.69
CA LEU A 114 14.48 2.61 14.15
C LEU A 114 16.01 2.72 14.01
N THR A 115 16.53 3.86 13.57
CA THR A 115 17.96 4.04 13.31
C THR A 115 18.83 3.78 14.55
N SER A 116 18.34 4.11 15.74
CA SER A 116 19.05 3.88 17.02
C SER A 116 19.15 2.41 17.42
N GLU A 117 18.33 1.53 16.83
CA GLU A 117 18.36 0.09 17.07
C GLU A 117 19.26 -0.64 16.06
N LEU A 118 19.76 0.05 15.04
CA LEU A 118 20.66 -0.51 14.04
C LEU A 118 22.11 -0.48 14.53
N GLU A 119 22.84 -1.58 14.37
CA GLU A 119 24.27 -1.64 14.71
C GLU A 119 25.15 -0.71 13.86
N ARG A 120 24.83 -0.57 12.55
CA ARG A 120 25.60 0.22 11.58
C ARG A 120 24.69 1.08 10.69
N PRO A 121 23.98 2.07 11.26
CA PRO A 121 22.93 2.80 10.57
C PRO A 121 23.40 3.48 9.29
N GLN A 122 24.60 4.07 9.28
CA GLN A 122 25.17 4.74 8.08
C GLN A 122 25.34 3.81 6.88
N ARG A 123 25.53 2.49 7.10
CA ARG A 123 25.68 1.51 6.02
C ARG A 123 24.38 0.76 5.75
N THR A 124 23.60 0.46 6.79
CA THR A 124 22.39 -0.37 6.67
C THR A 124 21.18 0.44 6.22
N LEU A 125 21.02 1.68 6.70
CA LEU A 125 19.85 2.50 6.41
C LEU A 125 19.65 2.79 4.92
N PRO A 126 20.69 3.12 4.12
CA PRO A 126 20.52 3.30 2.68
C PRO A 126 20.00 2.05 1.97
N TRP A 127 20.45 0.85 2.36
CA TRP A 127 19.96 -0.40 1.79
C TRP A 127 18.54 -0.73 2.22
N ILE A 128 18.17 -0.50 3.49
CA ILE A 128 16.80 -0.67 3.98
C ILE A 128 15.83 0.21 3.18
N LEU A 129 16.17 1.50 3.03
CA LEU A 129 15.34 2.46 2.30
C LEU A 129 15.28 2.14 0.81
N GLY A 130 16.43 1.86 0.18
CA GLY A 130 16.52 1.56 -1.24
C GLY A 130 15.78 0.29 -1.62
N LEU A 131 16.02 -0.82 -0.91
CA LEU A 131 15.35 -2.10 -1.17
C LEU A 131 13.87 -2.05 -0.82
N GLY A 132 13.51 -1.43 0.31
CA GLY A 132 12.12 -1.28 0.71
C GLY A 132 11.32 -0.46 -0.30
N THR A 133 11.82 0.72 -0.67
CA THR A 133 11.16 1.60 -1.65
C THR A 133 11.15 0.99 -3.04
N GLY A 134 12.24 0.36 -3.47
CA GLY A 134 12.32 -0.34 -4.75
C GLY A 134 11.34 -1.50 -4.85
N THR A 135 11.14 -2.25 -3.77
CA THR A 135 10.13 -3.32 -3.72
C THR A 135 8.72 -2.76 -3.85
N VAL A 136 8.40 -1.68 -3.10
CA VAL A 136 7.10 -1.00 -3.20
C VAL A 136 6.88 -0.44 -4.61
N LEU A 137 7.92 0.13 -5.23
CA LEU A 137 7.88 0.63 -6.60
C LEU A 137 7.48 -0.46 -7.60
N VAL A 138 8.15 -1.61 -7.57
CA VAL A 138 7.83 -2.73 -8.46
C VAL A 138 6.39 -3.20 -8.25
N LEU A 139 5.95 -3.35 -6.99
CA LEU A 139 4.59 -3.78 -6.67
C LEU A 139 3.53 -2.78 -7.16
N TYR A 140 3.75 -1.48 -6.93
CA TYR A 140 2.80 -0.44 -7.33
C TYR A 140 2.73 -0.27 -8.84
N VAL A 141 3.86 -0.34 -9.55
CA VAL A 141 3.87 -0.31 -11.01
C VAL A 141 3.16 -1.54 -11.58
N ALA A 142 3.45 -2.74 -11.04
CA ALA A 142 2.77 -3.97 -11.44
C ALA A 142 1.25 -3.89 -11.21
N LEU A 143 0.83 -3.34 -10.07
CA LEU A 143 -0.58 -3.17 -9.73
C LEU A 143 -1.29 -2.18 -10.66
N ASN A 144 -0.68 -1.03 -10.94
CA ASN A 144 -1.22 -0.06 -11.89
C ASN A 144 -1.31 -0.64 -13.30
N HIS A 145 -0.29 -1.36 -13.75
CA HIS A 145 -0.32 -2.07 -15.02
C HIS A 145 -1.46 -3.10 -15.05
N ALA A 146 -1.65 -3.89 -13.98
CA ALA A 146 -2.75 -4.84 -13.88
C ALA A 146 -4.12 -4.14 -13.99
N PHE A 147 -4.31 -2.97 -13.36
CA PHE A 147 -5.55 -2.21 -13.51
C PHE A 147 -5.79 -1.74 -14.94
N LEU A 148 -4.77 -1.21 -15.61
CA LEU A 148 -4.90 -0.77 -17.00
C LEU A 148 -5.12 -1.94 -17.96
N PHE A 149 -4.44 -3.06 -17.73
CA PHE A 149 -4.53 -4.27 -18.54
C PHE A 149 -5.95 -4.89 -18.54
N ALA A 150 -6.66 -4.79 -17.42
CA ALA A 150 -8.00 -5.35 -17.24
C ALA A 150 -9.15 -4.33 -17.31
N ALA A 151 -8.84 -3.05 -17.58
CA ALA A 151 -9.83 -1.98 -17.74
C ALA A 151 -10.74 -2.21 -18.95
#